data_AF-A0A2V7YNG5-F1
#
_entry.id   AF-A0A2V7YNG5-F1
#
_cell.length_a   1.000
_cell.length_b   1.000
_cell.length_c   1.000
_cell.angle_alpha   90.00
_cell.angle_beta   90.00
_cell.angle_gamma   90.00
#
_symmetry.space_group_name_H-M   'P 1'
#
loop_
_entity.id
_entity.type
_entity.pdbx_description
1 polymer ?
#
loop_
_entity_poly.entity_id
_entity_poly.type
_entity_poly.pdbx_seq_one_letter_code
_entity_poly.pdbx_strand_id
1 'polypeptide(L)'
;MHTPDVARVPSFVVEVRTSPRATVRFAAAHETIVVGAYLFGFPAPNAQRYADDMGEIHLGQRETEMPGPGRITFPSVTYDRNKLSLLRNRDLKLLINVWSGRRTSPNNLLHCSIFEDSFEVAAKKGVRIDCSLIEEDVLPNH
;
A
#
# COMPACT_ATOMS: atom_id res chain seq x y z
N MET A 1 -14.43 15.39 23.05
CA MET A 1 -14.21 14.98 21.65
C MET A 1 -12.78 15.37 21.30
N HIS A 2 -11.93 14.41 20.96
CA HIS A 2 -10.55 14.71 20.54
C HIS A 2 -10.59 14.97 19.03
N THR A 3 -10.37 16.21 18.61
CA THR A 3 -10.28 16.54 17.19
C THR A 3 -8.94 16.02 16.67
N PRO A 4 -8.90 15.22 15.59
CA PRO A 4 -7.65 14.74 15.03
C PRO A 4 -6.81 15.93 14.54
N ASP A 5 -5.54 15.99 14.95
CA ASP A 5 -4.55 16.89 14.37
C ASP A 5 -4.08 16.27 13.06
N VAL A 6 -4.42 16.90 11.94
CA VAL A 6 -4.18 16.32 10.62
C VAL A 6 -2.81 16.75 10.10
N ALA A 7 -1.92 15.78 9.94
CA ALA A 7 -0.65 15.94 9.24
C ALA A 7 -0.71 15.28 7.85
N ARG A 8 0.33 15.52 7.03
CA ARG A 8 0.47 14.91 5.71
C ARG A 8 1.90 14.51 5.42
N VAL A 9 2.07 13.38 4.74
CA VAL A 9 3.31 13.08 4.03
C VAL A 9 3.23 13.63 2.60
N PRO A 10 4.31 14.21 2.05
CA PRO A 10 4.36 14.69 0.66
C PRO A 10 4.06 13.60 -0.38
N SER A 11 3.82 14.02 -1.62
CA SER A 11 3.75 13.08 -2.74
C SER A 11 5.09 12.39 -2.99
N PHE A 12 5.05 11.16 -3.49
CA PHE A 12 6.22 10.34 -3.80
C PHE A 12 5.93 9.50 -5.03
N VAL A 13 6.93 8.84 -5.59
CA VAL A 13 6.74 8.07 -6.82
C VAL A 13 6.56 6.59 -6.51
N VAL A 14 5.55 5.98 -7.12
CA VAL A 14 5.33 4.53 -7.14
C VAL A 14 5.40 4.04 -8.59
N GLU A 15 6.18 3.01 -8.82
CA GLU A 15 6.25 2.30 -10.09
C GLU A 15 5.69 0.88 -9.90
N VAL A 16 4.61 0.57 -10.60
CA VAL A 16 4.01 -0.76 -10.64
C VAL A 16 4.41 -1.44 -11.94
N ARG A 17 4.99 -2.63 -11.84
CA ARG A 17 5.32 -3.50 -12.97
C ARG A 17 4.51 -4.77 -12.87
N THR A 18 4.14 -5.32 -14.02
CA THR A 18 3.40 -6.57 -14.12
C THR A 18 4.16 -7.57 -14.98
N SER A 19 3.97 -8.87 -14.70
CA SER A 19 4.40 -9.94 -15.59
C SER A 19 3.78 -9.76 -17.00
N PRO A 20 4.39 -10.33 -18.05
CA PRO A 20 3.79 -10.32 -19.39
C PRO A 20 2.37 -10.91 -19.40
N ARG A 21 2.12 -12.00 -18.67
CA ARG A 21 0.79 -12.64 -18.62
C ARG A 21 -0.23 -11.78 -17.88
N ALA A 22 0.15 -11.17 -16.75
CA ALA A 22 -0.70 -10.21 -16.04
C ALA A 22 -1.08 -9.03 -16.94
N THR A 23 -0.11 -8.49 -17.67
CA THR A 23 -0.33 -7.37 -18.61
C THR A 23 -1.37 -7.72 -19.68
N VAL A 24 -1.23 -8.89 -20.32
CA VAL A 24 -2.18 -9.37 -21.33
C VAL A 24 -3.56 -9.61 -20.72
N ARG A 25 -3.62 -10.26 -19.55
CA ARG A 25 -4.89 -10.57 -18.87
C ARG A 25 -5.65 -9.31 -18.49
N PHE A 26 -4.96 -8.30 -17.95
CA PHE A 26 -5.56 -7.04 -17.53
C PHE A 26 -6.10 -6.24 -18.71
N ALA A 27 -5.32 -6.17 -19.80
CA ALA A 27 -5.75 -5.49 -21.02
C ALA A 27 -7.02 -6.15 -21.61
N ALA A 28 -7.05 -7.48 -21.70
CA ALA A 28 -8.19 -8.22 -22.24
C ALA A 28 -9.45 -8.12 -21.36
N ALA A 29 -9.27 -8.02 -20.05
CA ALA A 29 -10.35 -7.93 -19.08
C ALA A 29 -10.75 -6.48 -18.75
N HIS A 30 -10.14 -5.47 -19.37
CA HIS A 30 -10.32 -4.05 -18.98
C HIS A 30 -10.18 -3.82 -17.47
N GLU A 31 -9.23 -4.54 -16.87
CA GLU A 31 -8.99 -4.52 -15.43
C GLU A 31 -8.02 -3.38 -15.08
N THR A 32 -8.17 -2.82 -13.88
CA THR A 32 -7.35 -1.71 -13.38
C THR A 32 -6.49 -2.16 -12.21
N ILE A 33 -5.57 -1.31 -11.75
CA ILE A 33 -4.72 -1.57 -10.59
C ILE A 33 -5.01 -0.51 -9.54
N VAL A 34 -5.20 -0.94 -8.29
CA VAL A 34 -5.32 -0.04 -7.13
C VAL A 34 -4.03 -0.12 -6.33
N VAL A 35 -3.46 1.05 -6.05
CA VAL A 35 -2.31 1.23 -5.17
C VAL A 35 -2.80 1.86 -3.87
N GLY A 36 -2.63 1.15 -2.76
CA GLY A 36 -2.93 1.63 -1.42
C GLY A 36 -1.67 2.03 -0.68
N ALA A 37 -1.69 3.21 -0.08
CA ALA A 37 -0.67 3.70 0.83
C ALA A 37 -1.26 3.79 2.24
N TYR A 38 -0.67 3.07 3.19
CA TYR A 38 -1.11 2.99 4.58
C TYR A 38 0.00 3.49 5.48
N LEU A 39 -0.32 4.49 6.31
CA LEU A 39 0.56 5.04 7.33
C LEU A 39 0.21 4.36 8.65
N PHE A 40 1.18 3.67 9.21
CA PHE A 40 1.00 2.82 10.39
C PHE A 40 2.22 2.89 11.31
N GLY A 41 2.16 2.20 12.44
CA GLY A 41 3.35 1.88 13.22
C GLY A 41 3.03 0.93 14.36
N PHE A 42 4.08 0.39 14.97
CA PHE A 42 3.92 -0.55 16.07
C PHE A 42 3.63 0.17 17.39
N PRO A 43 2.69 -0.34 18.21
CA PRO A 43 2.34 0.26 19.49
C PRO A 43 3.52 0.33 20.46
N ALA A 44 3.58 1.42 21.22
CA ALA A 44 4.38 1.49 22.43
C ALA A 44 3.86 0.47 23.48
N PRO A 45 4.67 0.06 24.48
CA PRO A 45 4.25 -0.93 25.48
C PRO A 45 2.94 -0.59 26.21
N ASN A 46 2.67 0.69 26.46
CA ASN A 46 1.43 1.16 27.11
C ASN A 46 0.27 1.40 26.14
N ALA A 47 0.46 1.19 24.84
CA ALA A 47 -0.51 1.46 23.79
C ALA A 47 -1.00 0.19 23.06
N GLN A 48 -0.65 -1.01 23.53
CA GLN A 48 -1.01 -2.27 22.88
C GLN A 48 -2.51 -2.45 22.63
N ARG A 49 -3.36 -1.92 23.53
CA ARG A 49 -4.83 -1.96 23.38
C ARG A 49 -5.39 -1.21 22.16
N TYR A 50 -4.57 -0.40 21.49
CA TYR A 50 -4.94 0.37 20.30
C TYR A 50 -4.50 -0.32 19.00
N ALA A 51 -3.78 -1.44 19.10
CA ALA A 51 -3.36 -2.21 17.95
C ALA A 51 -4.55 -2.95 17.32
N ASP A 52 -4.52 -3.07 16.00
CA ASP A 52 -5.42 -3.93 15.23
C ASP A 52 -4.97 -5.39 15.24
N ASP A 53 -5.65 -6.23 14.45
CA ASP A 53 -5.37 -7.67 14.35
C ASP A 53 -3.97 -7.98 13.76
N MET A 54 -3.35 -7.01 13.10
CA MET A 54 -1.96 -7.11 12.60
C MET A 54 -0.94 -6.68 13.65
N GLY A 55 -1.39 -6.20 14.82
CA GLY A 55 -0.51 -5.66 15.85
C GLY A 55 -0.07 -4.22 15.57
N GLU A 56 -0.78 -3.50 14.71
CA GLU A 56 -0.40 -2.18 14.22
C GLU A 56 -1.39 -1.10 14.65
N ILE A 57 -0.93 0.15 14.72
CA ILE A 57 -1.81 1.30 14.86
C ILE A 57 -1.89 1.99 13.52
N HIS A 58 -3.06 2.00 12.90
CA HIS A 58 -3.32 2.73 11.67
C HIS A 58 -3.49 4.25 11.93
N LEU A 59 -2.74 5.08 11.20
CA LEU A 59 -2.77 6.54 11.32
C LEU A 59 -3.47 7.23 10.16
N GLY A 60 -3.47 6.64 8.96
CA GLY A 60 -4.12 7.19 7.79
C GLY A 60 -3.79 6.43 6.52
N GLN A 61 -4.62 6.59 5.49
CA GLN A 61 -4.43 5.90 4.22
C GLN A 61 -4.88 6.74 3.05
N ARG A 62 -4.43 6.35 1.86
CA ARG A 62 -4.96 6.83 0.59
C ARG A 62 -4.83 5.74 -0.45
N GLU A 63 -5.81 5.66 -1.33
CA GLU A 63 -5.78 4.77 -2.49
C GLU A 63 -5.76 5.61 -3.78
N THR A 64 -5.15 5.06 -4.82
CA THR A 64 -5.21 5.62 -6.17
C THR A 64 -5.30 4.48 -7.15
N GLU A 65 -6.22 4.62 -8.10
CA GLU A 65 -6.45 3.64 -9.15
C GLU A 65 -5.78 4.10 -10.45
N MET A 66 -5.13 3.17 -11.14
CA MET A 66 -4.46 3.37 -12.42
C MET A 66 -5.02 2.41 -13.47
N PRO A 67 -5.09 2.82 -14.76
CA PRO A 67 -5.66 2.01 -15.83
C PRO A 67 -4.81 0.78 -16.21
N GLY A 68 -3.58 0.68 -15.68
CA GLY A 68 -2.65 -0.40 -15.97
C GLY A 68 -1.29 -0.15 -15.29
N PRO A 69 -0.30 -1.05 -15.47
CA PRO A 69 1.04 -0.90 -14.90
C PRO A 69 1.70 0.38 -15.39
N GLY A 70 2.57 0.95 -14.55
CA GLY A 70 3.27 2.18 -14.88
C GLY A 70 3.75 2.93 -13.65
N ARG A 71 4.22 4.15 -13.90
CA ARG A 71 4.78 5.04 -12.88
C ARG A 71 3.80 6.17 -12.59
N ILE A 72 3.49 6.39 -11.32
CA ILE A 72 2.61 7.47 -10.86
C ILE A 72 3.30 8.32 -9.79
N THR A 73 2.99 9.62 -9.79
CA THR A 73 3.21 10.44 -8.61
C THR A 73 2.05 10.17 -7.67
N PHE A 74 2.31 9.36 -6.64
CA PHE A 74 1.34 9.05 -5.61
C PHE A 74 1.04 10.32 -4.81
N PRO A 75 -0.23 10.73 -4.68
CA PRO A 75 -0.57 11.97 -4.00
C PRO A 75 -0.19 11.97 -2.50
N SER A 76 -0.21 13.15 -1.88
CA SER A 76 0.00 13.26 -0.42
C SER A 76 -1.02 12.43 0.37
N VAL A 77 -0.56 11.79 1.44
CA VAL A 77 -1.39 10.98 2.36
C VAL A 77 -1.54 11.74 3.68
N THR A 78 -2.77 11.91 4.14
CA THR A 78 -3.07 12.54 5.43
C THR A 78 -3.13 11.51 6.54
N TYR A 79 -2.72 11.88 7.75
CA TYR A 79 -2.79 11.00 8.91
C TYR A 79 -3.07 11.77 10.21
N ASP A 80 -3.62 11.08 11.20
CA ASP A 80 -3.85 11.61 12.55
C ASP A 80 -2.53 11.67 13.32
N ARG A 81 -1.98 12.88 13.45
CA ARG A 81 -0.71 13.13 14.13
C ARG A 81 -0.75 12.79 15.61
N ASN A 82 -1.91 12.86 16.25
CA ASN A 82 -2.03 12.55 17.68
C ASN A 82 -1.66 11.08 17.97
N LYS A 83 -1.91 10.19 17.00
CA LYS A 83 -1.57 8.76 17.10
C LYS A 83 -0.06 8.48 17.09
N LEU A 84 0.79 9.42 16.67
CA LEU A 84 2.25 9.25 16.75
C LEU A 84 2.72 9.00 18.18
N SER A 85 2.04 9.59 19.17
CA SER A 85 2.36 9.39 20.59
C SER A 85 2.10 7.95 21.08
N LEU A 86 1.29 7.18 20.35
CA LEU A 86 0.98 5.79 20.66
C LEU A 86 2.00 4.81 20.05
N LEU A 87 2.83 5.27 19.12
CA LEU A 87 3.80 4.42 18.44
C LEU A 87 5.09 4.31 19.23
N ARG A 88 5.75 3.16 19.14
CA ARG A 88 7.11 2.98 19.64
C ARG A 88 8.03 3.99 18.96
N ASN A 89 8.73 4.80 19.75
CA ASN A 89 9.64 5.85 19.28
C ASN A 89 9.01 6.86 18.31
N ARG A 90 7.67 6.96 18.23
CA ARG A 90 6.97 7.76 17.21
C ARG A 90 7.34 7.37 15.77
N ASP A 91 7.76 6.13 15.55
CA ASP A 91 8.24 5.62 14.26
C ASP A 91 7.05 5.37 13.32
N LEU A 92 6.87 6.29 12.36
CA LEU A 92 5.84 6.21 11.34
C LEU A 92 6.34 5.38 10.15
N LYS A 93 5.64 4.30 9.85
CA LYS A 93 5.88 3.43 8.68
C LYS A 93 4.88 3.73 7.56
N LEU A 94 5.29 3.38 6.35
CA LEU A 94 4.51 3.42 5.13
C LEU A 94 4.50 2.01 4.53
N LEU A 95 3.30 1.46 4.39
CA LEU A 95 3.03 0.28 3.58
C LEU A 95 2.46 0.71 2.23
N ILE A 96 3.07 0.26 1.13
CA ILE A 96 2.47 0.27 -0.20
C ILE A 96 2.04 -1.15 -0.55
N ASN A 97 0.74 -1.31 -0.76
CA ASN A 97 0.13 -2.56 -1.19
C ASN A 97 -0.63 -2.35 -2.50
N VAL A 98 -0.68 -3.38 -3.35
CA VAL A 98 -1.24 -3.28 -4.71
C VAL A 98 -2.15 -4.47 -4.98
N TRP A 99 -3.32 -4.20 -5.55
CA TRP A 99 -4.30 -5.22 -5.93
C TRP A 99 -5.05 -4.82 -7.21
N SER A 100 -5.76 -5.76 -7.83
CA SER A 100 -6.61 -5.47 -8.99
C SER A 100 -7.80 -4.60 -8.60
N GLY A 101 -8.25 -3.69 -9.47
CA GLY A 101 -9.39 -2.80 -9.21
C GLY A 101 -10.76 -3.49 -9.25
N ARG A 102 -10.81 -4.76 -9.64
CA ARG A 102 -12.01 -5.62 -9.62
C ARG A 102 -13.14 -5.04 -10.49
N ARG A 103 -12.78 -4.47 -11.64
CA ARG A 103 -13.71 -3.91 -12.64
C ARG A 103 -14.51 -5.01 -13.32
N THR A 104 -13.89 -6.16 -13.58
CA THR A 104 -14.55 -7.29 -14.25
C THR A 104 -14.47 -8.60 -13.48
N SER A 105 -13.58 -8.68 -12.49
CA SER A 105 -13.43 -9.85 -11.63
C SER A 105 -13.84 -9.54 -10.18
N PRO A 106 -14.58 -10.42 -9.48
CA PRO A 106 -14.98 -10.17 -8.10
C PRO A 106 -13.82 -10.25 -7.09
N ASN A 107 -12.76 -10.96 -7.48
CA ASN A 107 -11.61 -11.25 -6.62
C ASN A 107 -10.37 -10.48 -7.08
N ASN A 108 -9.42 -10.31 -6.17
CA ASN A 108 -8.09 -9.84 -6.53
C ASN A 108 -7.45 -10.81 -7.53
N LEU A 109 -6.84 -10.28 -8.59
CA LEU A 109 -6.12 -11.07 -9.59
C LEU A 109 -4.60 -11.02 -9.41
N LEU A 110 -4.07 -10.04 -8.67
CA LEU A 110 -2.62 -9.80 -8.58
C LEU A 110 -2.00 -10.39 -7.32
N HIS A 111 -0.84 -11.00 -7.47
CA HIS A 111 0.11 -11.20 -6.39
C HIS A 111 1.24 -10.19 -6.57
N CYS A 112 1.50 -9.35 -5.58
CA CYS A 112 2.48 -8.27 -5.67
C CYS A 112 3.46 -8.31 -4.51
N SER A 113 4.70 -7.88 -4.77
CA SER A 113 5.58 -7.44 -3.69
C SER A 113 4.95 -6.28 -2.91
N ILE A 114 5.33 -6.09 -1.67
CA ILE A 114 4.98 -4.90 -0.89
C ILE A 114 6.20 -4.03 -0.66
N PHE A 115 5.97 -2.74 -0.39
CA PHE A 115 6.97 -1.88 0.23
C PHE A 115 6.53 -1.60 1.65
N GLU A 116 7.41 -1.84 2.62
CA GLU A 116 7.16 -1.54 4.02
C GLU A 116 8.43 -0.98 4.66
N ASP A 117 8.47 0.33 4.84
CA ASP A 117 9.60 1.05 5.44
C ASP A 117 9.13 2.45 5.91
N SER A 118 10.06 3.28 6.34
CA SER A 118 9.87 4.72 6.58
C SER A 118 9.49 5.48 5.30
N PHE A 119 8.74 6.57 5.47
CA PHE A 119 8.39 7.46 4.36
C PHE A 119 9.63 8.09 3.71
N GLU A 120 10.68 8.37 4.48
CA GLU A 120 11.92 8.97 4.00
C GLU A 120 12.61 8.10 2.94
N VAL A 121 12.55 6.77 3.10
CA VAL A 121 13.08 5.82 2.12
C VAL A 121 12.26 5.88 0.82
N ALA A 122 10.94 5.88 0.92
CA ALA A 122 10.04 6.01 -0.22
C ALA A 122 10.23 7.34 -0.96
N ALA A 123 10.36 8.45 -0.23
CA ALA A 123 10.58 9.78 -0.81
C ALA A 123 11.93 9.89 -1.52
N LYS A 124 12.99 9.28 -0.98
CA LYS A 124 14.34 9.34 -1.54
C LYS A 124 14.54 8.43 -2.75
N LYS A 125 14.04 7.21 -2.70
CA LYS A 125 14.31 6.17 -3.71
C LYS A 125 13.15 5.97 -4.69
N GLY A 126 11.95 6.41 -4.34
CA GLY A 126 10.72 5.90 -4.93
C GLY A 126 10.41 4.49 -4.47
N VAL A 127 9.20 4.05 -4.76
CA VAL A 127 8.72 2.70 -4.47
C VAL A 127 8.55 1.94 -5.78
N ARG A 128 9.04 0.71 -5.83
CA ARG A 128 8.77 -0.23 -6.91
C ARG A 128 7.97 -1.40 -6.38
N ILE A 129 6.91 -1.74 -7.09
CA ILE A 129 6.06 -2.90 -6.82
C ILE A 129 6.05 -3.78 -8.07
N ASP A 130 6.50 -5.02 -7.94
CA ASP A 130 6.44 -6.03 -8.99
C ASP A 130 5.26 -6.96 -8.71
N CYS A 131 4.42 -7.15 -9.73
CA CYS A 131 3.21 -7.96 -9.65
C CYS A 131 3.19 -9.07 -10.71
N SER A 132 2.62 -10.21 -10.34
CA SER A 132 2.21 -11.33 -11.19
C SER A 132 0.70 -11.55 -11.03
N LEU A 133 0.12 -12.43 -11.84
CA LEU A 133 -1.18 -13.02 -11.52
C LEU A 133 -0.99 -14.03 -10.38
N ILE A 134 -1.98 -14.12 -9.49
CA ILE A 134 -2.00 -15.15 -8.44
C ILE A 134 -1.89 -16.58 -9.04
N GLU A 135 -2.46 -16.78 -10.21
CA GLU A 135 -2.42 -18.04 -10.96
C GLU A 135 -1.06 -18.34 -11.63
N GLU A 136 -0.11 -17.40 -11.62
CA GLU A 136 1.28 -17.65 -12.03
C GLU A 136 2.14 -18.24 -10.92
N ASP A 137 1.78 -18.01 -9.65
CA ASP A 137 2.54 -18.49 -8.49
C ASP A 137 2.19 -19.94 -8.11
N VAL A 138 1.24 -20.55 -8.81
CA VAL A 138 0.95 -21.98 -8.69
C VAL A 138 2.07 -22.75 -9.39
N LEU A 139 3.01 -23.27 -8.60
CA LEU A 139 4.01 -24.24 -9.08
C LEU A 139 3.29 -25.34 -9.90
N PRO A 140 3.90 -25.84 -11.00
CA PRO A 140 3.38 -27.04 -11.63
C PRO A 140 3.43 -28.17 -10.58
N ASN A 141 2.28 -28.80 -10.32
CA ASN A 141 2.27 -30.08 -9.61
C ASN A 141 3.18 -31.04 -10.42
N HIS A 142 4.32 -31.41 -9.84
CA HIS A 142 5.12 -32.53 -10.32
C HIS A 142 4.43 -33.84 -9.98
#